data_AF-A0A6L7KMW2-F1
#
_entry.id   AF-A0A6L7KMW2-F1
#
_cell.length_a   1.000
_cell.length_b   1.000
_cell.length_c   1.000
_cell.angle_alpha   90.00
_cell.angle_beta   90.00
_cell.angle_gamma   90.00
#
_symmetry.space_group_name_H-M   'P 1'
#
loop_
_entity.id
_entity.type
_entity.pdbx_description
1 polymer ?
#
loop_
_entity_poly.entity_id
_entity_poly.type
_entity_poly.pdbx_seq_one_letter_code
_entity_poly.pdbx_strand_id
1 'polypeptide(L)' 'VPKTETALAAIDGGVRAVVILDGRTPNACLLELFTEHGAGSLIRRAR' A
#
# COMPACT_ATOMS: atom_id res chain seq x y z
N VAL A 1 -14.36 -2.98 4.11
CA VAL A 1 -14.21 -1.50 4.14
C VAL A 1 -13.65 -1.08 2.79
N PRO A 2 -14.11 0.01 2.15
CA PRO A 2 -13.84 0.27 0.73
C PRO A 2 -12.36 0.22 0.32
N LYS A 3 -11.45 0.82 1.11
CA LYS A 3 -10.01 0.82 0.81
C LYS A 3 -9.40 -0.59 0.77
N THR A 4 -9.83 -1.47 1.68
CA THR A 4 -9.33 -2.84 1.72
C THR A 4 -9.89 -3.68 0.58
N GLU A 5 -11.14 -3.44 0.17
CA GLU A 5 -11.76 -4.13 -0.97
C GLU A 5 -11.08 -3.78 -2.29
N THR A 6 -10.78 -2.49 -2.54
CA THR A 6 -10.00 -2.08 -3.72
C THR A 6 -8.61 -2.70 -3.73
N ALA A 7 -7.94 -2.76 -2.56
CA ALA A 7 -6.62 -3.38 -2.46
C ALA A 7 -6.67 -4.87 -2.78
N LEU A 8 -7.68 -5.59 -2.27
CA LEU A 8 -7.87 -7.02 -2.58
C LEU A 8 -8.14 -7.25 -4.07
N ALA A 9 -9.04 -6.46 -4.67
CA ALA A 9 -9.35 -6.55 -6.09
C ALA A 9 -8.11 -6.30 -6.98
N ALA A 10 -7.23 -5.37 -6.59
CA ALA A 10 -5.98 -5.12 -7.31
C ALA A 10 -5.02 -6.32 -7.21
N ILE A 11 -4.89 -6.93 -6.03
CA ILE A 11 -4.10 -8.16 -5.85
C ILE A 11 -4.66 -9.31 -6.68
N ASP A 12 -5.98 -9.50 -6.68
CA ASP A 12 -6.66 -10.51 -7.51
C ASP A 12 -6.46 -10.26 -9.01
N GLY A 13 -6.33 -8.99 -9.41
CA GLY A 13 -6.00 -8.55 -10.78
C GLY A 13 -4.52 -8.69 -11.17
N GLY A 14 -3.67 -9.27 -10.31
CA GLY A 14 -2.26 -9.54 -10.61
C GLY A 14 -1.27 -8.48 -10.14
N VAL A 15 -1.72 -7.46 -9.39
CA VAL A 15 -0.81 -6.53 -8.72
C VAL A 15 -0.04 -7.27 -7.62
N ARG A 16 1.28 -7.05 -7.53
CA ARG A 16 2.14 -7.79 -6.59
C ARG A 16 1.91 -7.40 -5.12
N ALA A 17 1.66 -6.11 -4.87
CA ALA A 17 1.47 -5.55 -3.54
C ALA A 17 0.74 -4.21 -3.62
N VAL A 18 0.00 -3.87 -2.57
CA VAL A 18 -0.69 -2.58 -2.41
C VAL A 18 -0.30 -2.00 -1.06
N VAL A 19 -0.09 -0.69 -0.99
CA VAL A 19 0.18 0.03 0.27
C VAL A 19 -0.91 1.06 0.52
N ILE A 20 -1.43 1.10 1.74
CA ILE A 20 -2.32 2.16 2.22
C ILE A 20 -1.49 3.16 3.03
N LEU A 21 -1.38 4.39 2.53
CA LEU A 21 -0.59 5.48 3.11
C LEU A 21 -1.44 6.43 3.98
N ASP A 22 -0.81 7.05 4.99
CA ASP A 22 -1.36 8.25 5.64
C ASP A 22 -1.05 9.47 4.77
N GLY A 23 -2.06 9.94 4.03
CA GLY A 23 -1.93 11.09 3.14
C GLY A 23 -1.74 12.44 3.84
N ARG A 24 -1.81 12.51 5.19
CA ARG A 24 -1.52 13.75 5.94
C ARG A 24 -0.03 14.03 6.03
N THR A 25 0.81 13.02 5.87
CA THR A 25 2.27 13.17 5.89
C THR A 25 2.74 13.83 4.59
N PRO A 26 3.47 14.96 4.66
CA PRO A 26 4.07 15.56 3.47
C PRO A 26 4.97 14.57 2.75
N ASN A 27 4.85 14.50 1.43
CA ASN A 27 5.65 13.61 0.59
C ASN A 27 5.49 12.10 0.92
N ALA A 28 4.35 11.68 1.48
CA ALA A 28 4.10 10.29 1.89
C ALA A 28 4.48 9.25 0.82
N CYS A 29 4.14 9.49 -0.45
CA CYS A 29 4.51 8.58 -1.54
C CYS A 29 6.02 8.47 -1.74
N LEU A 30 6.75 9.58 -1.63
CA LEU A 30 8.21 9.58 -1.79
C LEU A 30 8.88 8.88 -0.59
N LEU A 31 8.40 9.13 0.62
CA LEU A 31 8.89 8.45 1.82
C LEU A 31 8.69 6.94 1.73
N GLU A 32 7.54 6.48 1.26
CA GLU A 32 7.27 5.06 1.06
C GLU A 32 8.20 4.42 0.02
N LEU A 33 8.44 5.09 -1.10
CA LEU A 33 9.20 4.52 -2.21
C LEU A 33 10.72 4.58 -1.99
N PHE A 34 11.21 5.54 -1.22
CA PHE A 34 12.64 5.86 -1.13
C PHE A 34 13.20 5.77 0.29
N THR A 35 12.43 5.29 1.26
CA THR A 35 12.93 5.08 2.63
C THR A 35 12.45 3.75 3.20
N GLU A 36 13.24 3.16 4.09
CA GLU A 36 12.85 1.95 4.82
C GLU A 36 11.84 2.22 5.95
N HIS A 37 11.57 3.49 6.27
CA HIS A 37 10.57 3.91 7.25
C HIS A 37 9.14 3.99 6.68
N GLY A 38 8.98 3.76 5.37
CA GLY A 38 7.69 3.61 4.72
C GLY A 38 6.97 2.36 5.18
N ALA A 39 6.20 2.48 6.25
CA ALA A 39 5.35 1.40 6.75
C ALA A 39 3.90 1.86 6.73
N GLY A 40 3.45 2.33 5.57
CA GLY A 40 2.02 2.22 5.27
C GLY A 40 1.56 0.76 5.48
N SER A 41 0.25 0.53 5.51
CA SER A 41 -0.24 -0.85 5.62
C SER A 41 0.00 -1.58 4.30
N LEU A 42 0.98 -2.49 4.29
CA LEU A 42 1.32 -3.33 3.14
C LEU A 42 0.39 -4.54 3.05
N ILE A 43 -0.27 -4.68 1.90
CA ILE A 43 -1.13 -5.81 1.56
C ILE A 43 -0.45 -6.58 0.42
N ARG A 44 -0.18 -7.87 0.66
CA ARG A 44 0.37 -8.82 -0.32
C ARG A 44 -0.11 -10.24 0.01
N ARG A 45 -0.05 -11.15 -0.97
CA ARG A 45 -0.30 -12.58 -0.72
C ARG A 45 0.69 -13.11 0.32
N ALA A 46 0.21 -13.96 1.23
CA ALA A 46 1.10 -14.79 2.04
C ALA A 46 1.90 -15.68 1.09
N ARG A 47 3.19 -15.85 1.42
CA ARG A 47 4.09 -16.69 0.63
C ARG A 47 3.74 -18.16 0.78
#